data_AF-A0A8H6I6W8-F1
#
_entry.id   AF-A0A8H6I6W8-F1
#
_cell.length_a   1.000
_cell.length_b   1.000
_cell.length_c   1.000
_cell.angle_alpha   90.00
_cell.angle_beta   90.00
_cell.angle_gamma   90.00
#
_symmetry.space_group_name_H-M   'P 1'
#
loop_
_entity.id
_entity.type
_entity.pdbx_description
1 polymer ?
#
loop_
_entity_poly.entity_id
_entity_poly.type
_entity_poly.pdbx_seq_one_letter_code
_entity_poly.pdbx_strand_id
1 'polypeptide(L)'
;KVLGLRETTLDDDSKGIHDWRTYSMPGDSLNIPGRLVEPLNPEVGPSTVKPFYLFQTPFLIAQASLLIQRMATADLKVLPKLKWTLEFPYHEQWGKAVFLAQTEVQGEELTEVDASSCSLCVPAVPIDPSPPRILEHMGADILLDSKVDRSTEPCGMCGLPAQQCRYVVVKERGSKASNHVDWKRTVGCARPVNFSCKRALEYSDSSPCTNVPLVCPLCTTDDPAVWRYNLRNHLEQKHSTEAVIRYASLWTLSEDEVAGMKRIWRDRRRSKATYTKKAPVLLTVSDAHRSIAPLHRYARSPFPVFR
;
A
#
# COMPACT_ATOMS: atom_id res chain seq x y z
N LYS A 1 4.60 22.93 10.32
CA LYS A 1 6.01 22.80 10.78
C LYS A 1 6.13 21.52 11.56
N VAL A 2 7.21 20.76 11.39
CA VAL A 2 7.43 19.52 12.14
C VAL A 2 8.06 19.86 13.49
N LEU A 3 7.57 19.23 14.55
CA LEU A 3 8.16 19.29 15.88
C LEU A 3 8.92 17.99 16.14
N GLY A 4 10.08 18.09 16.77
CA GLY A 4 10.85 16.93 17.23
C GLY A 4 10.53 16.61 18.68
N LEU A 5 10.96 15.43 19.14
CA LEU A 5 10.89 15.00 20.53
C LEU A 5 12.28 14.95 21.16
N ARG A 6 12.37 15.37 22.42
CA ARG A 6 13.56 15.22 23.25
C ARG A 6 13.17 14.98 24.70
N GLU A 7 14.08 14.46 25.50
CA GLU A 7 13.85 14.23 26.92
C GLU A 7 13.49 15.54 27.66
N THR A 8 12.55 15.43 28.59
CA THR A 8 12.11 16.51 29.48
C THR A 8 13.09 16.64 30.64
N THR A 9 13.37 17.87 31.08
CA THR A 9 14.12 18.11 32.32
C THR A 9 13.17 18.42 33.49
N LEU A 10 13.66 18.43 34.73
CA LEU A 10 12.86 18.87 35.89
C LEU A 10 12.41 20.34 35.80
N ASP A 11 13.10 21.17 35.02
CA ASP A 11 12.68 22.54 34.75
C ASP A 11 11.47 22.58 33.81
N ASP A 12 11.37 21.60 32.91
CA ASP A 12 10.30 21.49 31.93
C ASP A 12 9.03 20.84 32.53
N ASP A 13 9.20 19.87 33.44
CA ASP A 13 8.15 19.26 34.25
C ASP A 13 8.65 19.00 35.68
N SER A 14 8.29 19.90 36.59
CA SER A 14 8.70 19.82 38.00
C SER A 14 8.15 18.61 38.75
N LYS A 15 7.10 17.96 38.22
CA LYS A 15 6.53 16.74 38.80
C LYS A 15 7.22 15.48 38.28
N GLY A 16 8.02 15.58 37.21
CA GLY A 16 8.68 14.43 36.57
C GLY A 16 7.69 13.39 36.06
N ILE A 17 6.50 13.81 35.63
CA ILE A 17 5.44 12.94 35.13
C ILE A 17 5.65 12.62 33.64
N HIS A 18 6.26 13.53 32.91
CA HIS A 18 6.45 13.46 31.46
C HIS A 18 7.92 13.31 31.11
N ASP A 19 8.25 12.27 30.35
CA ASP A 19 9.64 11.97 29.98
C ASP A 19 10.06 12.68 28.68
N TRP A 20 9.10 13.20 27.91
CA TRP A 20 9.34 13.80 26.59
C TRP A 20 8.65 15.14 26.40
N ARG A 21 9.34 16.05 25.69
CA ARG A 21 8.81 17.34 25.26
C ARG A 21 9.06 17.60 23.78
N THR A 22 8.23 18.43 23.18
CA THR A 22 8.47 18.88 21.81
C THR A 22 9.49 20.01 21.72
N TYR A 23 10.22 20.07 20.62
CA TYR A 23 11.02 21.24 20.25
C TYR A 23 10.88 21.54 18.75
N SER A 24 11.25 22.76 18.35
CA SER A 24 11.27 23.13 16.94
C SER A 24 12.48 22.49 16.26
N MET A 25 12.24 21.57 15.32
CA MET A 25 13.31 21.06 14.46
C MET A 25 13.53 21.99 13.26
N PRO A 26 14.77 22.17 12.81
CA PRO A 26 15.06 22.79 11.53
C PRO A 26 14.61 21.85 10.41
N GLY A 27 13.58 22.25 9.66
CA GLY A 27 13.09 21.42 8.55
C GLY A 27 11.77 21.89 7.95
N ASP A 28 11.50 21.35 6.76
CA ASP A 28 10.31 21.64 5.97
C ASP A 28 9.04 20.95 6.51
N SER A 29 7.88 21.36 6.01
CA SER A 29 6.62 20.66 6.22
C SER A 29 6.59 19.31 5.49
N LEU A 30 6.09 18.27 6.15
CA LEU A 30 5.82 16.98 5.51
C LEU A 30 4.43 16.99 4.88
N ASN A 31 4.33 16.46 3.66
CA ASN A 31 3.05 16.18 3.02
C ASN A 31 2.72 14.71 3.22
N ILE A 32 1.73 14.44 4.09
CA ILE A 32 1.36 13.08 4.50
C ILE A 32 -0.16 12.95 4.32
N PRO A 33 -0.66 11.81 3.80
CA PRO A 33 -2.09 11.54 3.79
C PRO A 33 -2.68 11.65 5.21
N GLY A 34 -3.77 12.41 5.38
CA GLY A 34 -4.37 12.64 6.70
C GLY A 34 -4.76 11.38 7.45
N ARG A 35 -5.03 10.26 6.75
CA ARG A 35 -5.30 8.95 7.37
C ARG A 35 -4.11 8.33 8.11
N LEU A 36 -2.89 8.82 7.85
CA LEU A 36 -1.65 8.40 8.49
C LEU A 36 -1.21 9.37 9.59
N VAL A 37 -2.11 10.28 9.99
CA VAL A 37 -1.89 11.27 11.04
C VAL A 37 -2.85 10.93 12.18
N GLU A 38 -2.32 10.83 13.39
CA GLU A 38 -3.12 10.66 14.60
C GLU A 38 -3.18 12.00 15.35
N PRO A 39 -4.36 12.60 15.56
CA PRO A 39 -4.49 13.80 16.36
C PRO A 39 -4.22 13.47 17.84
N LEU A 40 -3.37 14.25 18.48
CA LEU A 40 -3.03 14.11 19.89
C LEU A 40 -3.53 15.33 20.67
N ASN A 41 -3.94 15.11 21.93
CA ASN A 41 -4.27 16.19 22.87
C ASN A 41 -3.29 16.18 24.06
N PRO A 42 -2.06 16.67 23.86
CA PRO A 42 -1.02 16.64 24.89
C PRO A 42 -1.20 17.73 25.94
N GLU A 43 -0.54 17.55 27.09
CA GLU A 43 -0.37 18.62 28.07
C GLU A 43 0.60 19.69 27.54
N VAL A 44 0.35 20.95 27.89
CA VAL A 44 1.17 22.09 27.46
C VAL A 44 2.10 22.49 28.60
N GLY A 45 3.40 22.45 28.35
CA GLY A 45 4.42 22.81 29.34
C GLY A 45 4.48 24.32 29.62
N PRO A 46 4.87 24.72 30.85
CA PRO A 46 4.95 26.12 31.25
C PRO A 46 6.19 26.77 30.62
N SER A 47 6.00 27.59 29.58
CA SER A 47 7.08 28.35 28.93
C SER A 47 6.65 29.77 28.65
N THR A 48 7.49 30.74 29.03
CA THR A 48 7.25 32.17 28.84
C THR A 48 7.52 32.64 27.41
N VAL A 49 8.27 31.87 26.61
CA VAL A 49 8.71 32.28 25.27
C VAL A 49 7.94 31.55 24.17
N LYS A 50 7.86 30.22 24.25
CA LYS A 50 7.12 29.39 23.28
C LYS A 50 6.56 28.15 23.97
N PRO A 51 5.26 27.86 23.85
CA PRO A 51 4.68 26.65 24.41
C PRO A 51 5.30 25.42 23.75
N PHE A 52 5.47 24.37 24.53
CA PHE A 52 5.83 23.04 24.07
C PHE A 52 4.86 22.03 24.66
N TYR A 53 4.77 20.86 24.03
CA TYR A 53 3.89 19.78 24.45
C TYR A 53 4.68 18.73 25.22
N LEU A 54 4.05 18.15 26.23
CA LEU A 54 4.59 17.13 27.12
C LEU A 54 3.96 15.77 26.83
N PHE A 55 4.76 14.71 26.91
CA PHE A 55 4.37 13.35 26.61
C PHE A 55 5.02 12.35 27.56
N GLN A 56 4.29 11.26 27.83
CA GLN A 56 4.81 10.10 28.53
C GLN A 56 5.28 9.04 27.54
N THR A 57 6.33 8.30 27.89
CA THR A 57 6.83 7.20 27.08
C THR A 57 5.76 6.16 26.72
N PRO A 58 4.95 5.63 27.67
CA PRO A 58 3.92 4.65 27.35
C PRO A 58 2.87 5.17 26.37
N PHE A 59 2.53 6.45 26.45
CA PHE A 59 1.59 7.10 25.53
C PHE A 59 2.15 7.11 24.11
N LEU A 60 3.40 7.53 23.92
CA LEU A 60 4.03 7.58 22.60
C LEU A 60 4.20 6.19 21.97
N ILE A 61 4.55 5.17 22.78
CA ILE A 61 4.62 3.76 22.35
C ILE A 61 3.23 3.28 21.90
N ALA A 62 2.18 3.56 22.68
CA ALA A 62 0.82 3.16 22.32
C ALA A 62 0.37 3.83 21.00
N GLN A 63 0.68 5.11 20.80
CA GLN A 63 0.35 5.82 19.56
C GLN A 63 1.13 5.30 18.35
N ALA A 64 2.43 5.03 18.50
CA ALA A 64 3.24 4.44 17.44
C ALA A 64 2.72 3.05 17.03
N SER A 65 2.33 2.23 18.02
CA SER A 65 1.70 0.93 17.81
C SER A 65 0.37 1.06 17.06
N LEU A 66 -0.50 1.98 17.48
CA LEU A 66 -1.80 2.23 16.84
C LEU A 66 -1.65 2.66 15.37
N LEU A 67 -0.72 3.57 15.09
CA LEU A 67 -0.42 4.02 13.73
C LEU A 67 0.01 2.85 12.84
N ILE A 68 0.93 2.00 13.31
CA ILE A 68 1.36 0.82 12.57
C ILE A 68 0.23 -0.18 12.35
N GLN A 69 -0.60 -0.44 13.35
CA GLN A 69 -1.73 -1.38 13.22
C GLN A 69 -2.73 -0.94 12.15
N ARG A 70 -2.92 0.38 11.99
CA ARG A 70 -3.84 0.96 11.00
C ARG A 70 -3.23 1.06 9.61
N MET A 71 -1.92 0.94 9.47
CA MET A 71 -1.24 1.04 8.18
C MET A 71 -1.45 -0.21 7.33
N ALA A 72 -1.88 0.00 6.09
CA ALA A 72 -1.81 -1.04 5.07
C ALA A 72 -0.38 -1.13 4.51
N THR A 73 -0.02 -2.29 3.96
CA THR A 73 1.26 -2.48 3.24
C THR A 73 1.44 -1.44 2.12
N ALA A 74 0.35 -0.98 1.51
CA ALA A 74 0.36 0.07 0.49
C ALA A 74 0.79 1.45 1.03
N ASP A 75 0.50 1.74 2.30
CA ASP A 75 0.80 3.04 2.92
C ASP A 75 2.30 3.26 3.12
N LEU A 76 3.10 2.19 3.17
CA LEU A 76 4.56 2.27 3.28
C LEU A 76 5.20 3.09 2.15
N LYS A 77 4.56 3.17 0.98
CA LYS A 77 5.06 3.92 -0.17
C LYS A 77 4.82 5.42 -0.08
N VAL A 78 3.82 5.84 0.69
CA VAL A 78 3.45 7.25 0.86
C VAL A 78 3.98 7.83 2.18
N LEU A 79 4.66 7.02 3.00
CA LEU A 79 5.34 7.50 4.18
C LEU A 79 6.50 8.44 3.78
N PRO A 80 6.67 9.56 4.52
CA PRO A 80 7.80 10.46 4.30
C PRO A 80 9.11 9.73 4.59
N LYS A 81 10.03 9.77 3.61
CA LYS A 81 11.40 9.26 3.81
C LYS A 81 12.22 10.36 4.47
N LEU A 82 12.46 10.24 5.77
CA LEU A 82 13.33 11.15 6.52
C LEU A 82 14.78 10.65 6.45
N LYS A 83 15.71 11.57 6.19
CA LYS A 83 17.15 11.27 6.29
C LYS A 83 17.51 11.11 7.76
N TRP A 84 18.46 10.23 8.03
CA TRP A 84 19.07 10.19 9.35
C TRP A 84 19.81 11.50 9.59
N THR A 85 19.57 12.08 10.75
CA THR A 85 20.24 13.28 11.26
C THR A 85 20.72 12.98 12.67
N LEU A 86 21.40 13.95 13.29
CA LEU A 86 21.73 13.86 14.71
C LEU A 86 20.47 13.86 15.62
N GLU A 87 19.34 14.32 15.08
CA GLU A 87 18.08 14.50 15.80
C GLU A 87 17.02 13.44 15.44
N PHE A 88 17.21 12.68 14.36
CA PHE A 88 16.27 11.67 13.87
C PHE A 88 17.02 10.44 13.29
N PRO A 89 16.65 9.19 13.64
CA PRO A 89 15.61 8.79 14.60
C PRO A 89 15.86 9.37 15.99
N TYR A 90 14.81 9.45 16.82
CA TYR A 90 14.97 9.95 18.19
C TYR A 90 15.82 8.97 18.99
N HIS A 91 16.66 9.48 19.88
CA HIS A 91 17.53 8.67 20.73
C HIS A 91 17.29 9.00 22.21
N GLU A 92 17.39 7.99 23.07
CA GLU A 92 17.54 8.19 24.51
C GLU A 92 18.96 8.71 24.83
N GLN A 93 19.17 9.21 26.05
CA GLN A 93 20.45 9.76 26.53
C GLN A 93 21.67 8.85 26.27
N TRP A 94 21.46 7.54 26.17
CA TRP A 94 22.50 6.51 25.97
C TRP A 94 22.69 6.11 24.50
N GLY A 95 22.10 6.86 23.57
CA GLY A 95 22.32 6.70 22.13
C GLY A 95 21.55 5.53 21.49
N LYS A 96 20.61 4.90 22.20
CA LYS A 96 19.71 3.91 21.59
C LYS A 96 18.54 4.61 20.93
N ALA A 97 18.12 4.13 19.77
CA ALA A 97 16.96 4.69 19.08
C ALA A 97 15.65 4.34 19.81
N VAL A 98 14.72 5.29 19.86
CA VAL A 98 13.44 5.19 20.57
C VAL A 98 12.24 5.43 19.64
N PHE A 99 11.06 4.96 20.06
CA PHE A 99 9.79 5.06 19.31
C PHE A 99 9.82 4.43 17.92
N LEU A 100 10.67 3.41 17.76
CA LEU A 100 10.67 2.58 16.58
C LEU A 100 9.56 1.56 16.70
N ALA A 101 8.63 1.64 15.77
CA ALA A 101 7.56 0.67 15.65
C ALA A 101 7.98 -0.36 14.59
N GLN A 102 8.04 -1.62 15.02
CA GLN A 102 8.44 -2.75 14.20
C GLN A 102 7.24 -3.66 13.97
N THR A 103 7.23 -4.30 12.83
CA THR A 103 6.17 -5.22 12.47
C THR A 103 6.70 -6.64 12.46
N GLU A 104 5.93 -7.58 12.99
CA GLU A 104 6.31 -9.00 13.06
C GLU A 104 6.23 -9.69 11.69
N VAL A 105 6.77 -9.09 10.64
CA VAL A 105 6.99 -9.79 9.38
C VAL A 105 8.22 -10.67 9.57
N GLN A 106 8.03 -11.80 10.29
CA GLN A 106 8.95 -12.96 10.44
C GLN A 106 10.41 -12.69 10.01
N GLY A 107 11.19 -12.03 10.88
CA GLY A 107 12.65 -11.99 10.76
C GLY A 107 13.22 -11.21 9.57
N GLU A 108 12.40 -10.55 8.75
CA GLU A 108 12.88 -9.58 7.78
C GLU A 108 12.67 -8.19 8.37
N GLU A 109 13.76 -7.45 8.61
CA GLU A 109 13.68 -6.01 8.80
C GLU A 109 12.73 -5.44 7.73
N LEU A 110 11.91 -4.45 8.12
CA LEU A 110 11.18 -3.56 7.21
C LEU A 110 12.16 -2.72 6.35
N THR A 111 13.21 -3.33 5.81
CA THR A 111 13.80 -2.89 4.56
C THR A 111 12.66 -2.79 3.57
N GLU A 112 12.61 -1.64 2.89
CA GLU A 112 11.63 -1.26 1.86
C GLU A 112 10.79 -2.46 1.43
N VAL A 113 9.50 -2.54 1.79
CA VAL A 113 8.62 -3.59 1.26
C VAL A 113 8.90 -3.62 -0.21
N ASP A 114 9.56 -4.70 -0.63
CA ASP A 114 10.20 -4.76 -1.91
C ASP A 114 9.04 -4.60 -2.88
N ALA A 115 8.90 -3.42 -3.49
CA ALA A 115 7.84 -3.14 -4.44
C ALA A 115 7.89 -4.16 -5.60
N SER A 116 8.99 -4.89 -5.66
CA SER A 116 9.33 -6.06 -6.43
C SER A 116 8.85 -7.40 -5.83
N SER A 117 7.91 -7.51 -4.88
CA SER A 117 7.46 -8.82 -4.35
C SER A 117 5.94 -8.98 -4.18
N CYS A 118 5.38 -10.08 -4.69
CA CYS A 118 3.95 -10.36 -4.66
C CYS A 118 3.47 -10.79 -3.27
N SER A 119 2.46 -10.10 -2.74
CA SER A 119 1.82 -10.45 -1.46
C SER A 119 0.74 -11.52 -1.58
N LEU A 120 0.26 -11.84 -2.79
CA LEU A 120 -0.71 -12.91 -3.01
C LEU A 120 -0.03 -14.29 -3.06
N CYS A 121 1.22 -14.33 -3.51
CA CYS A 121 2.00 -15.56 -3.53
C CYS A 121 2.47 -15.98 -2.13
N VAL A 122 2.35 -17.27 -1.83
CA VAL A 122 2.90 -17.89 -0.62
C VAL A 122 3.80 -19.08 -1.01
N PRO A 123 5.13 -19.00 -0.79
CA PRO A 123 5.88 -17.84 -0.28
C PRO A 123 5.85 -16.65 -1.26
N ALA A 124 6.19 -15.46 -0.76
CA ALA A 124 6.22 -14.23 -1.58
C ALA A 124 7.18 -14.41 -2.77
N VAL A 125 6.76 -13.94 -3.95
CA VAL A 125 7.50 -14.11 -5.20
C VAL A 125 7.99 -12.77 -5.70
N PRO A 126 9.28 -12.63 -6.05
CA PRO A 126 9.76 -11.43 -6.71
C PRO A 126 9.07 -11.19 -8.06
N ILE A 127 8.53 -9.99 -8.24
CA ILE A 127 7.92 -9.46 -9.46
C ILE A 127 8.88 -8.45 -10.07
N ASP A 128 9.16 -8.63 -11.36
CA ASP A 128 9.83 -7.63 -12.20
C ASP A 128 9.00 -6.33 -12.21
N PRO A 129 9.59 -5.15 -11.91
CA PRO A 129 8.84 -3.91 -11.75
C PRO A 129 8.28 -3.33 -13.06
N SER A 130 8.57 -3.94 -14.22
CA SER A 130 8.03 -3.49 -15.49
C SER A 130 6.50 -3.71 -15.56
N PRO A 131 5.74 -2.74 -16.08
CA PRO A 131 4.28 -2.81 -16.08
C PRO A 131 3.70 -4.07 -16.75
N PRO A 132 4.20 -4.55 -17.91
CA PRO A 132 3.72 -5.80 -18.51
C PRO A 132 3.92 -7.01 -17.60
N ARG A 133 5.06 -7.11 -16.92
CA ARG A 133 5.35 -8.24 -16.01
C ARG A 133 4.54 -8.18 -14.73
N ILE A 134 4.26 -6.98 -14.22
CA ILE A 134 3.31 -6.81 -13.11
C ILE A 134 1.92 -7.28 -13.53
N LEU A 135 1.41 -6.82 -14.68
CA LEU A 135 0.09 -7.20 -15.19
C LEU A 135 -0.03 -8.70 -15.42
N GLU A 136 0.99 -9.33 -16.00
CA GLU A 136 1.05 -10.78 -16.19
C GLU A 136 1.01 -11.54 -14.86
N HIS A 137 1.83 -11.15 -13.90
CA HIS A 137 1.89 -11.82 -12.60
C HIS A 137 0.55 -11.71 -11.87
N MET A 138 0.06 -10.48 -11.70
CA MET A 138 -1.18 -10.22 -10.97
C MET A 138 -2.40 -10.77 -11.72
N GLY A 139 -2.40 -10.69 -13.05
CA GLY A 139 -3.43 -11.30 -13.89
C GLY A 139 -3.47 -12.82 -13.75
N ALA A 140 -2.31 -13.47 -13.61
CA ALA A 140 -2.22 -14.90 -13.36
C ALA A 140 -2.78 -15.27 -11.97
N ASP A 141 -2.43 -14.51 -10.92
CA ASP A 141 -3.04 -14.67 -9.59
C ASP A 141 -4.57 -14.56 -9.66
N ILE A 142 -5.10 -13.51 -10.31
CA ILE A 142 -6.55 -13.26 -10.43
C ILE A 142 -7.28 -14.39 -11.16
N LEU A 143 -6.69 -14.95 -12.22
CA LEU A 143 -7.33 -15.98 -13.02
C LEU A 143 -7.22 -17.39 -12.42
N LEU A 144 -6.11 -17.70 -11.75
CA LEU A 144 -5.69 -19.08 -11.49
C LEU A 144 -5.46 -19.40 -10.01
N ASP A 145 -5.33 -18.40 -9.14
CA ASP A 145 -5.27 -18.64 -7.70
C ASP A 145 -6.69 -18.77 -7.12
N SER A 146 -7.04 -19.97 -6.67
CA SER A 146 -8.32 -20.23 -6.01
C SER A 146 -8.51 -19.45 -4.71
N LYS A 147 -7.45 -18.87 -4.15
CA LYS A 147 -7.50 -18.05 -2.93
C LYS A 147 -7.89 -16.60 -3.22
N VAL A 148 -7.77 -16.14 -4.47
CA VAL A 148 -8.13 -14.78 -4.86
C VAL A 148 -9.64 -14.69 -5.02
N ASP A 149 -10.24 -13.82 -4.21
CA ASP A 149 -11.67 -13.56 -4.24
C ASP A 149 -12.01 -12.53 -5.31
N ARG A 150 -12.46 -13.00 -6.48
CA ARG A 150 -12.84 -12.15 -7.61
C ARG A 150 -14.09 -11.30 -7.35
N SER A 151 -14.89 -11.63 -6.33
CA SER A 151 -16.03 -10.79 -5.90
C SER A 151 -15.59 -9.42 -5.39
N THR A 152 -14.35 -9.31 -4.93
CA THR A 152 -13.77 -8.05 -4.47
C THR A 152 -13.26 -7.16 -5.60
N GLU A 153 -13.40 -7.61 -6.86
CA GLU A 153 -12.89 -6.96 -8.06
C GLU A 153 -11.41 -6.54 -7.91
N PRO A 154 -10.49 -7.48 -7.58
CA PRO A 154 -9.12 -7.17 -7.20
C PRO A 154 -8.37 -6.41 -8.30
N CYS A 155 -7.55 -5.44 -7.89
CA CYS A 155 -6.75 -4.62 -8.78
C CYS A 155 -5.76 -5.45 -9.59
N GLY A 156 -5.75 -5.29 -10.92
CA GLY A 156 -4.81 -5.95 -11.83
C GLY A 156 -3.34 -5.54 -11.67
N MET A 157 -3.02 -4.52 -10.86
CA MET A 157 -1.64 -4.11 -10.56
C MET A 157 -1.16 -4.53 -9.18
N CYS A 158 -2.04 -4.59 -8.19
CA CYS A 158 -1.63 -4.81 -6.80
C CYS A 158 -2.47 -5.81 -6.01
N GLY A 159 -3.56 -6.33 -6.60
CA GLY A 159 -4.42 -7.34 -5.99
C GLY A 159 -5.35 -6.83 -4.89
N LEU A 160 -5.25 -5.55 -4.50
CA LEU A 160 -6.15 -4.97 -3.50
C LEU A 160 -7.60 -4.90 -4.02
N PRO A 161 -8.61 -5.07 -3.14
CA PRO A 161 -10.02 -4.92 -3.49
C PRO A 161 -10.33 -3.56 -4.15
N ALA A 162 -11.34 -3.52 -5.03
CA ALA A 162 -11.75 -2.28 -5.72
C ALA A 162 -12.15 -1.13 -4.78
N GLN A 163 -12.65 -1.45 -3.58
CA GLN A 163 -12.99 -0.44 -2.57
C GLN A 163 -11.76 0.29 -2.01
N GLN A 164 -10.61 -0.37 -2.04
CA GLN A 164 -9.33 0.20 -1.59
C GLN A 164 -8.50 0.73 -2.76
N CYS A 165 -8.69 0.19 -3.96
CA CYS A 165 -7.94 0.55 -5.15
C CYS A 165 -8.88 0.92 -6.29
N ARG A 166 -9.14 2.22 -6.45
CA ARG A 166 -10.09 2.76 -7.42
C ARG A 166 -9.35 3.33 -8.62
N TYR A 167 -9.46 2.65 -9.77
CA TYR A 167 -8.96 3.13 -11.04
C TYR A 167 -10.02 3.97 -11.75
N VAL A 168 -9.62 5.12 -12.29
CA VAL A 168 -10.50 5.93 -13.15
C VAL A 168 -9.92 5.92 -14.55
N VAL A 169 -10.75 5.57 -15.53
CA VAL A 169 -10.36 5.51 -16.95
C VAL A 169 -11.16 6.55 -17.71
N VAL A 170 -10.45 7.34 -18.52
CA VAL A 170 -11.04 8.39 -19.35
C VAL A 170 -10.76 8.09 -20.82
N LYS A 171 -11.70 8.47 -21.68
CA LYS A 171 -11.53 8.43 -23.14
C LYS A 171 -10.88 9.73 -23.61
N GLU A 172 -9.82 9.62 -24.39
CA GLU A 172 -9.30 10.77 -25.13
C GLU A 172 -10.33 11.27 -26.16
N ARG A 173 -10.24 12.54 -26.55
CA ARG A 173 -11.06 13.11 -27.62
C ARG A 173 -10.37 12.91 -28.97
N GLY A 174 -11.13 12.56 -30.01
CA GLY A 174 -10.67 12.50 -31.40
C GLY A 174 -10.76 11.12 -32.06
N SER A 175 -10.47 11.05 -33.36
CA SER A 175 -10.61 9.83 -34.18
C SER A 175 -9.63 8.70 -33.84
N LYS A 176 -8.62 8.96 -33.00
CA LYS A 176 -7.66 7.98 -32.46
C LYS A 176 -7.81 7.77 -30.95
N ALA A 177 -8.96 8.17 -30.38
CA ALA A 177 -9.22 8.12 -28.95
C ALA A 177 -8.91 6.74 -28.34
N SER A 178 -8.01 6.71 -27.37
CA SER A 178 -7.74 5.53 -26.56
C SER A 178 -8.17 5.76 -25.11
N ASN A 179 -8.52 4.67 -24.42
CA ASN A 179 -8.73 4.71 -22.98
C ASN A 179 -7.37 4.88 -22.29
N HIS A 180 -7.25 5.82 -21.36
CA HIS A 180 -6.09 5.93 -20.48
C HIS A 180 -6.53 6.10 -19.02
N VAL A 181 -5.62 5.77 -18.11
CA VAL A 181 -5.84 5.92 -16.67
C VAL A 181 -5.69 7.39 -16.29
N ASP A 182 -6.71 7.95 -15.64
CA ASP A 182 -6.62 9.25 -14.99
C ASP A 182 -5.95 9.07 -13.61
N TRP A 183 -4.64 9.30 -13.57
CA TRP A 183 -3.85 9.16 -12.34
C TRP A 183 -4.14 10.24 -11.31
N LYS A 184 -4.80 11.35 -11.67
CA LYS A 184 -5.21 12.38 -10.70
C LYS A 184 -6.42 11.91 -9.89
N ARG A 185 -7.32 11.15 -10.53
CA ARG A 185 -8.54 10.61 -9.90
C ARG A 185 -8.37 9.19 -9.38
N THR A 186 -7.37 8.45 -9.87
CA THR A 186 -7.05 7.10 -9.40
C THR A 186 -6.40 7.14 -8.03
N VAL A 187 -6.86 6.31 -7.10
CA VAL A 187 -6.38 6.31 -5.70
C VAL A 187 -6.18 4.89 -5.16
N GLY A 188 -5.26 4.76 -4.20
CA GLY A 188 -5.09 3.57 -3.36
C GLY A 188 -4.36 2.38 -3.98
N CYS A 189 -3.95 2.45 -5.25
CA CYS A 189 -3.11 1.40 -5.83
C CYS A 189 -1.76 1.33 -5.11
N ALA A 190 -1.41 0.14 -4.60
CA ALA A 190 -0.10 -0.10 -4.00
C ALA A 190 1.02 -0.18 -5.05
N ARG A 191 0.70 -0.26 -6.35
CA ARG A 191 1.68 -0.33 -7.46
C ARG A 191 1.25 0.57 -8.62
N PRO A 192 1.22 1.89 -8.44
CA PRO A 192 0.87 2.81 -9.51
C PRO A 192 2.02 2.83 -10.52
N VAL A 193 1.82 2.22 -11.68
CA VAL A 193 2.77 2.24 -12.79
C VAL A 193 2.03 2.63 -14.06
N ASN A 194 2.62 3.53 -14.84
CA ASN A 194 2.09 3.95 -16.13
C ASN A 194 2.22 2.82 -17.15
N PHE A 195 1.13 2.55 -17.88
CA PHE A 195 1.12 1.64 -19.03
C PHE A 195 0.08 2.08 -20.05
N SER A 196 0.21 1.62 -21.29
CA SER A 196 -0.77 1.87 -22.34
C SER A 196 -1.87 0.82 -22.28
N CYS A 197 -3.10 1.21 -21.94
CA CYS A 197 -4.24 0.29 -21.97
C CYS A 197 -4.47 -0.27 -23.37
N LYS A 198 -4.22 0.51 -24.43
CA LYS A 198 -4.34 0.03 -25.82
C LYS A 198 -3.39 -1.15 -26.07
N ARG A 199 -2.10 -0.97 -25.79
CA ARG A 199 -1.09 -2.03 -25.99
C ARG A 199 -1.32 -3.23 -25.08
N ALA A 200 -1.69 -2.97 -23.83
CA ALA A 200 -1.95 -4.02 -22.86
C ALA A 200 -3.27 -4.77 -23.11
N LEU A 201 -4.15 -4.30 -24.00
CA LEU A 201 -5.34 -5.03 -24.42
C LEU A 201 -5.05 -6.00 -25.58
N GLU A 202 -3.93 -5.80 -26.28
CA GLU A 202 -3.49 -6.61 -27.41
C GLU A 202 -2.67 -7.81 -26.92
N TYR A 203 -3.10 -9.02 -27.25
CA TYR A 203 -2.36 -10.25 -26.95
C TYR A 203 -1.07 -10.33 -27.77
N SER A 204 -0.01 -10.85 -27.15
CA SER A 204 1.20 -11.32 -27.85
C SER A 204 1.82 -12.50 -27.12
N ASP A 205 2.59 -13.34 -27.83
CA ASP A 205 3.31 -14.47 -27.23
C ASP A 205 4.26 -14.04 -26.11
N SER A 206 4.88 -12.86 -26.26
CA SER A 206 5.82 -12.29 -25.29
C SER A 206 5.15 -11.64 -24.07
N SER A 207 3.87 -11.28 -24.20
CA SER A 207 3.06 -10.60 -23.20
C SER A 207 1.60 -11.06 -23.33
N PRO A 208 1.24 -12.24 -22.76
CA PRO A 208 -0.06 -12.86 -22.99
C PRO A 208 -1.20 -12.22 -22.20
N CYS A 209 -0.91 -11.36 -21.23
CA CYS A 209 -1.91 -10.76 -20.35
C CYS A 209 -2.62 -9.59 -21.04
N THR A 210 -3.95 -9.68 -21.17
CA THR A 210 -4.78 -8.55 -21.66
C THR A 210 -5.55 -7.82 -20.56
N ASN A 211 -5.15 -8.02 -19.30
CA ASN A 211 -5.86 -7.47 -18.16
C ASN A 211 -5.65 -5.95 -18.05
N VAL A 212 -6.69 -5.17 -18.40
CA VAL A 212 -6.67 -3.71 -18.34
C VAL A 212 -7.91 -3.18 -17.63
N PRO A 213 -7.88 -1.98 -17.03
CA PRO A 213 -9.07 -1.36 -16.48
C PRO A 213 -10.00 -0.91 -17.61
N LEU A 214 -11.28 -1.28 -17.51
CA LEU A 214 -12.34 -1.00 -18.47
C LEU A 214 -13.47 -0.21 -17.80
N VAL A 215 -14.05 0.74 -18.51
CA VAL A 215 -15.30 1.39 -18.07
C VAL A 215 -16.44 0.41 -18.33
N CYS A 216 -17.19 0.04 -17.29
CA CYS A 216 -18.38 -0.80 -17.45
C CYS A 216 -19.46 0.01 -18.21
N PRO A 217 -20.04 -0.53 -19.28
CA PRO A 217 -21.04 0.19 -20.08
C PRO A 217 -22.39 0.40 -19.38
N LEU A 218 -22.61 -0.26 -18.24
CA LEU A 218 -23.85 -0.16 -17.45
C LEU A 218 -23.66 0.64 -16.16
N CYS A 219 -22.42 0.92 -15.76
CA CYS A 219 -22.12 1.79 -14.64
C CYS A 219 -22.20 3.26 -15.05
N THR A 220 -22.29 4.14 -14.06
CA THR A 220 -22.18 5.58 -14.29
C THR A 220 -20.74 5.95 -14.68
N THR A 221 -20.56 7.09 -15.34
CA THR A 221 -19.23 7.56 -15.77
C THR A 221 -18.30 7.91 -14.61
N ASP A 222 -18.83 8.06 -13.39
CA ASP A 222 -18.06 8.33 -12.18
C ASP A 222 -17.70 7.07 -11.39
N ASP A 223 -18.25 5.92 -11.78
CA ASP A 223 -17.88 4.66 -11.18
C ASP A 223 -16.44 4.27 -11.55
N PRO A 224 -15.71 3.60 -10.63
CA PRO A 224 -14.38 3.08 -10.93
C PRO A 224 -14.39 2.10 -12.09
N ALA A 225 -13.30 2.10 -12.86
CA ALA A 225 -13.06 1.12 -13.89
C ALA A 225 -12.88 -0.29 -13.29
N VAL A 226 -13.37 -1.28 -14.01
CA VAL A 226 -13.31 -2.70 -13.66
C VAL A 226 -12.22 -3.35 -14.51
N TRP A 227 -11.31 -4.08 -13.87
CA TRP A 227 -10.28 -4.84 -14.59
C TRP A 227 -10.91 -5.92 -15.47
N ARG A 228 -10.44 -6.08 -16.72
CA ARG A 228 -10.99 -7.03 -17.71
C ARG A 228 -11.24 -8.41 -17.13
N TYR A 229 -10.27 -8.94 -16.39
CA TYR A 229 -10.39 -10.28 -15.80
C TYR A 229 -11.44 -10.37 -14.70
N ASN A 230 -11.91 -9.25 -14.13
CA ASN A 230 -13.01 -9.21 -13.16
C ASN A 230 -14.36 -8.81 -13.77
N LEU A 231 -14.40 -8.36 -15.03
CA LEU A 231 -15.59 -7.78 -15.63
C LEU A 231 -16.78 -8.75 -15.70
N ARG A 232 -16.55 -10.03 -15.99
CA ARG A 232 -17.62 -11.05 -15.93
C ARG A 232 -18.28 -11.10 -14.55
N ASN A 233 -17.46 -11.22 -13.50
CA ASN A 233 -17.94 -11.32 -12.13
C ASN A 233 -18.66 -10.03 -11.69
N HIS A 234 -18.13 -8.87 -12.08
CA HIS A 234 -18.79 -7.58 -11.87
C HIS A 234 -20.20 -7.54 -12.47
N LEU A 235 -20.34 -7.96 -13.74
CA LEU A 235 -21.64 -8.01 -14.43
C LEU A 235 -22.61 -8.99 -13.75
N GLU A 236 -22.12 -10.14 -13.28
CA GLU A 236 -22.94 -11.13 -12.56
C GLU A 236 -23.46 -10.61 -11.21
N GLN A 237 -22.68 -9.76 -10.52
CA GLN A 237 -23.01 -9.31 -9.16
C GLN A 237 -23.79 -7.99 -9.12
N LYS A 238 -23.46 -7.05 -10.01
CA LYS A 238 -24.00 -5.68 -9.99
C LYS A 238 -25.00 -5.42 -11.10
N HIS A 239 -25.11 -6.32 -12.06
CA HIS A 239 -26.00 -6.22 -13.21
C HIS A 239 -26.76 -7.53 -13.42
N SER A 240 -27.33 -7.75 -14.61
CA SER A 240 -28.15 -8.93 -14.91
C SER A 240 -27.41 -9.99 -15.74
N THR A 241 -27.94 -11.21 -15.79
CA THR A 241 -27.41 -12.29 -16.65
C THR A 241 -27.39 -11.90 -18.13
N GLU A 242 -28.38 -11.13 -18.59
CA GLU A 242 -28.44 -10.61 -19.96
C GLU A 242 -27.28 -9.65 -20.25
N ALA A 243 -26.83 -8.88 -19.25
CA ALA A 243 -25.66 -8.03 -19.38
C ALA A 243 -24.37 -8.85 -19.57
N VAL A 244 -24.24 -9.96 -18.84
CA VAL A 244 -23.09 -10.87 -18.97
C VAL A 244 -22.96 -11.40 -20.39
N ILE A 245 -24.08 -11.81 -21.00
CA ILE A 245 -24.15 -12.31 -22.38
C ILE A 245 -23.87 -11.18 -23.38
N ARG A 246 -24.55 -10.03 -23.22
CA ARG A 246 -24.43 -8.88 -24.13
C ARG A 246 -23.00 -8.35 -24.25
N TYR A 247 -22.27 -8.35 -23.13
CA TYR A 247 -20.91 -7.81 -23.06
C TYR A 247 -19.83 -8.90 -22.98
N ALA A 248 -20.12 -10.12 -23.42
CA ALA A 248 -19.18 -11.24 -23.44
C ALA A 248 -17.85 -10.89 -24.12
N SER A 249 -17.89 -10.19 -25.24
CA SER A 249 -16.69 -9.78 -25.99
C SER A 249 -15.71 -8.92 -25.19
N LEU A 250 -16.16 -8.25 -24.13
CA LEU A 250 -15.29 -7.41 -23.29
C LEU A 250 -14.49 -8.21 -22.27
N TRP A 251 -14.91 -9.42 -21.90
CA TRP A 251 -14.28 -10.22 -20.83
C TRP A 251 -13.85 -11.62 -21.26
N THR A 252 -14.34 -12.13 -22.39
CA THR A 252 -13.88 -13.41 -22.95
C THR A 252 -12.40 -13.33 -23.29
N LEU A 253 -11.65 -14.36 -22.89
CA LEU A 253 -10.23 -14.52 -23.18
C LEU A 253 -10.07 -15.53 -24.31
N SER A 254 -9.08 -15.33 -25.19
CA SER A 254 -8.76 -16.35 -26.20
C SER A 254 -8.11 -17.58 -25.55
N GLU A 255 -8.13 -18.71 -26.25
CA GLU A 255 -7.45 -19.93 -25.78
C GLU A 255 -5.95 -19.71 -25.59
N ASP A 256 -5.32 -18.97 -26.51
CA ASP A 256 -3.90 -18.61 -26.46
C ASP A 256 -3.54 -17.71 -25.28
N GLU A 257 -4.43 -16.78 -24.92
CA GLU A 257 -4.30 -15.96 -23.73
C GLU A 257 -4.38 -16.82 -22.47
N VAL A 258 -5.39 -17.69 -22.37
CA VAL A 258 -5.53 -18.60 -21.22
C VAL A 258 -4.32 -19.52 -21.10
N ALA A 259 -3.82 -20.06 -22.21
CA ALA A 259 -2.62 -20.91 -22.23
C ALA A 259 -1.37 -20.12 -21.79
N GLY A 260 -1.20 -18.90 -22.27
CA GLY A 260 -0.12 -17.99 -21.89
C GLY A 260 -0.14 -17.66 -20.40
N MET A 261 -1.31 -17.32 -19.84
CA MET A 261 -1.46 -17.00 -18.42
C MET A 261 -1.23 -18.22 -17.52
N LYS A 262 -1.63 -19.43 -17.96
CA LYS A 262 -1.29 -20.69 -17.26
C LYS A 262 0.22 -20.94 -17.23
N ARG A 263 0.95 -20.58 -18.28
CA ARG A 263 2.42 -20.66 -18.32
C ARG A 263 3.03 -19.69 -17.32
N ILE A 264 2.64 -18.42 -17.34
CA ILE A 264 3.08 -17.40 -16.36
C ILE A 264 2.84 -17.89 -14.92
N TRP A 265 1.64 -18.39 -14.62
CA TRP A 265 1.31 -18.94 -13.32
C TRP A 265 2.28 -20.02 -12.89
N ARG A 266 2.51 -21.06 -13.73
CA ARG A 266 3.42 -22.16 -13.38
C ARG A 266 4.86 -21.68 -13.16
N ASP A 267 5.33 -20.75 -13.99
CA ASP A 267 6.72 -20.30 -13.99
C ASP A 267 7.01 -19.18 -12.98
N ARG A 268 5.98 -18.61 -12.33
CA ARG A 268 6.13 -17.44 -11.42
C ARG A 268 7.20 -17.62 -10.34
N ARG A 269 7.42 -18.84 -9.85
CA ARG A 269 8.41 -19.16 -8.81
C ARG A 269 9.81 -19.48 -9.34
N ARG A 270 9.99 -19.53 -10.65
CA ARG A 270 11.25 -19.92 -11.31
C ARG A 270 12.18 -18.74 -11.58
N SER A 271 11.78 -17.51 -11.22
CA SER A 271 12.59 -16.30 -11.44
C SER A 271 13.95 -16.41 -10.71
N LYS A 272 15.03 -16.15 -11.46
CA LYS A 272 16.40 -16.14 -10.93
C LYS A 272 16.55 -14.91 -10.03
N ALA A 273 16.91 -15.14 -8.76
CA ALA A 273 17.21 -14.07 -7.82
C ALA A 273 18.42 -13.26 -8.30
N THR A 274 18.19 -12.12 -8.92
CA THR A 274 19.23 -11.12 -9.20
C THR A 274 18.97 -9.88 -8.37
N TYR A 275 19.20 -9.98 -7.06
CA TYR A 275 19.47 -8.78 -6.26
C TYR A 275 20.31 -9.12 -5.03
N THR A 276 21.59 -8.76 -5.06
CA THR A 276 22.45 -8.72 -3.88
C THR A 276 22.20 -7.40 -3.15
N LYS A 277 21.40 -7.42 -2.07
CA LYS A 277 21.27 -6.26 -1.17
C LYS A 277 22.58 -6.06 -0.40
N LYS A 278 23.05 -4.82 -0.29
CA LYS A 278 24.08 -4.45 0.71
C LYS A 278 23.51 -4.66 2.11
N ALA A 279 24.33 -5.17 3.02
CA ALA A 279 23.92 -5.41 4.40
C ALA A 279 23.43 -4.09 5.05
N PRO A 280 22.26 -4.09 5.72
CA PRO A 280 21.77 -2.91 6.41
C PRO A 280 22.66 -2.53 7.60
N VAL A 281 22.74 -1.23 7.89
CA VAL A 281 23.38 -0.71 9.09
C VAL A 281 22.49 -1.09 10.29
N LEU A 282 22.99 -1.92 11.20
CA LEU A 282 22.26 -2.33 12.40
C LEU A 282 22.00 -1.11 13.30
N LEU A 283 20.73 -0.75 13.47
CA LEU A 283 20.30 0.25 14.44
C LEU A 283 20.00 -0.45 15.78
N THR A 284 20.67 -0.04 16.85
CA THR A 284 20.40 -0.55 18.20
C THR A 284 19.17 0.16 18.79
N VAL A 285 18.10 -0.58 19.04
CA VAL A 285 16.81 -0.07 19.54
C VAL A 285 16.71 -0.28 21.05
N SER A 286 16.15 0.70 21.76
CA SER A 286 15.86 0.54 23.19
C SER A 286 14.61 -0.31 23.40
N ASP A 287 14.74 -1.45 24.11
CA ASP A 287 13.62 -2.37 24.35
C ASP A 287 12.46 -1.71 25.11
N ALA A 288 12.75 -0.77 26.00
CA ALA A 288 11.75 -0.02 26.77
C ALA A 288 10.91 0.93 25.90
N HIS A 289 11.42 1.29 24.72
CA HIS A 289 10.82 2.25 23.79
C HIS A 289 10.32 1.59 22.49
N ARG A 290 10.30 0.26 22.46
CA ARG A 290 9.96 -0.52 21.27
C ARG A 290 8.45 -0.76 21.22
N SER A 291 7.87 -0.51 20.05
CA SER A 291 6.51 -0.90 19.73
C SER A 291 6.56 -2.10 18.78
N ILE A 292 6.00 -3.24 19.19
CA ILE A 292 5.86 -4.41 18.32
C ILE A 292 4.37 -4.60 18.07
N ALA A 293 3.96 -4.50 16.82
CA ALA A 293 2.60 -4.81 16.42
C ALA A 293 2.63 -5.65 15.15
N PRO A 294 1.84 -6.74 15.05
CA PRO A 294 1.69 -7.42 13.79
C PRO A 294 1.12 -6.42 12.77
N LEU A 295 1.70 -6.34 11.57
CA LEU A 295 0.97 -5.74 10.46
C LEU A 295 -0.29 -6.54 10.28
N HIS A 296 -1.42 -5.84 10.18
CA HIS A 296 -2.68 -6.49 9.85
C HIS A 296 -2.59 -7.02 8.41
N ARG A 297 -2.03 -8.23 8.25
CA ARG A 297 -2.35 -9.09 7.11
C ARG A 297 -3.83 -9.32 7.27
N TYR A 298 -4.65 -8.81 6.35
CA TYR A 298 -6.09 -9.05 6.38
C TYR A 298 -6.35 -10.58 6.38
N ALA A 299 -6.41 -11.18 7.56
CA ALA A 299 -7.22 -12.34 7.81
C ALA A 299 -8.65 -11.82 7.85
N ARG A 300 -9.49 -12.34 6.96
CA ARG A 300 -10.91 -12.02 6.85
C ARG A 300 -11.52 -12.05 8.25
N SER A 301 -11.91 -10.89 8.78
CA SER A 301 -12.94 -10.88 9.81
C SER A 301 -14.28 -10.84 9.07
N PRO A 302 -15.22 -11.75 9.37
CA PRO A 302 -16.58 -11.65 8.84
C PRO A 302 -17.19 -10.37 9.43
N PHE A 303 -17.54 -9.43 8.56
CA PHE A 303 -18.33 -8.27 8.98
C PHE A 303 -19.61 -8.80 9.67
N PRO A 304 -19.97 -8.27 10.86
CA PRO A 304 -21.29 -8.55 11.41
C PRO A 304 -22.31 -7.93 10.46
N VAL A 305 -23.12 -8.79 9.85
CA VAL A 305 -24.33 -8.40 9.14
C VAL A 305 -25.28 -7.84 10.20
N PHE A 306 -25.34 -6.51 10.31
CA PHE A 306 -26.48 -5.88 10.96
C PHE A 306 -27.69 -6.08 10.04
N ARG A 307 -28.61 -6.94 10.51
CA ARG A 307 -29.97 -7.06 9.96
C ARG A 307 -30.84 -5.94 10.51
#